data_AF-A0A1R0WD53-F1
#
_entry.id   AF-A0A1R0WD53-F1
#
_cell.length_a   1.000
_cell.length_b   1.000
_cell.length_c   1.000
_cell.angle_alpha   90.00
_cell.angle_beta   90.00
_cell.angle_gamma   90.00
#
_symmetry.space_group_name_H-M   'P 1'
#
loop_
_entity.id
_entity.type
_entity.pdbx_description
1 polymer ?
#
loop_
_entity_poly.entity_id
_entity_poly.type
_entity_poly.pdbx_seq_one_letter_code
_entity_poly.pdbx_strand_id
1 'polypeptide(L)'
;MTLKEALWTSLASMVTGILLGSFTLLPSPINAVVSLLGIILVIWFFKKFDKKSVRISFIIFTVLYFILFIFILSAYIFMTNPPEGLS
;
A
#
# COMPACT_ATOMS: atom_id res chain seq x y z
N MET A 1 -11.00 -18.98 -5.49
CA MET A 1 -10.32 -18.26 -4.39
C MET A 1 -11.15 -18.51 -3.15
N THR A 2 -10.57 -19.03 -2.08
CA THR A 2 -11.29 -19.25 -0.81
C THR A 2 -11.39 -17.95 -0.02
N LEU A 3 -12.33 -17.85 0.92
CA LEU A 3 -12.47 -16.66 1.79
C LEU A 3 -11.17 -16.34 2.54
N LYS A 4 -10.48 -17.38 3.03
CA LYS A 4 -9.19 -17.24 3.71
C LYS A 4 -8.12 -16.65 2.77
N GLU A 5 -8.04 -17.14 1.54
CA GLU A 5 -7.13 -16.57 0.52
C GLU A 5 -7.48 -15.11 0.22
N ALA A 6 -8.77 -14.77 0.14
CA ALA A 6 -9.23 -13.41 -0.10
C ALA A 6 -8.85 -12.44 1.01
N LEU A 7 -9.08 -12.81 2.27
CA LEU A 7 -8.68 -12.00 3.43
C LEU A 7 -7.16 -11.80 3.49
N TRP A 8 -6.37 -12.86 3.26
CA TRP A 8 -4.91 -12.76 3.20
C TRP A 8 -4.43 -11.88 2.04
N THR A 9 -5.07 -12.00 0.88
CA THR A 9 -4.75 -11.18 -0.30
C THR A 9 -5.04 -9.71 -0.02
N SER A 10 -6.22 -9.39 0.52
CA SER A 10 -6.61 -8.03 0.88
C SER A 10 -5.69 -7.43 1.93
N LEU A 11 -5.40 -8.15 3.03
CA LEU A 11 -4.54 -7.65 4.09
C LEU A 11 -3.09 -7.45 3.62
N ALA A 12 -2.53 -8.41 2.88
CA ALA A 12 -1.16 -8.29 2.36
C ALA A 12 -1.04 -7.16 1.33
N SER A 13 -2.02 -7.03 0.43
CA SER A 13 -2.03 -5.95 -0.57
C SER A 13 -2.25 -4.58 0.05
N MET A 14 -3.07 -4.47 1.11
CA MET A 14 -3.25 -3.24 1.88
C MET A 14 -1.93 -2.80 2.54
N VAL A 15 -1.27 -3.71 3.26
CA VAL A 15 0.03 -3.43 3.88
C VAL A 15 1.07 -3.05 2.82
N THR A 16 1.11 -3.75 1.69
CA THR A 16 2.02 -3.43 0.59
C THR A 16 1.74 -2.05 0.01
N GLY A 17 0.48 -1.72 -0.27
CA GLY A 17 0.07 -0.43 -0.83
C GLY A 17 0.41 0.73 0.10
N ILE A 18 0.22 0.55 1.41
CA ILE A 18 0.61 1.54 2.43
C ILE A 18 2.12 1.70 2.49
N LEU A 19 2.89 0.60 2.52
CA LEU A 19 4.36 0.67 2.54
C LEU A 19 4.93 1.39 1.32
N LEU A 20 4.35 1.15 0.14
CA LEU A 20 4.71 1.87 -1.09
C LEU A 20 4.31 3.35 -1.01
N GLY A 21 3.12 3.66 -0.53
CA GLY A 21 2.64 5.03 -0.35
C GLY A 21 3.46 5.82 0.66
N SER A 22 3.95 5.15 1.70
CA SER A 22 4.77 5.75 2.76
C SER A 22 6.13 6.26 2.26
N PHE A 23 6.59 5.81 1.09
CA PHE A 23 7.85 6.26 0.49
C PHE A 23 7.90 7.78 0.30
N THR A 24 6.75 8.41 0.00
CA THR A 24 6.68 9.86 -0.22
C THR A 24 6.71 10.68 1.06
N LEU A 25 6.46 10.06 2.21
CA LEU A 25 6.38 10.72 3.52
C LEU A 25 7.68 10.66 4.31
N LEU A 26 8.44 9.59 4.12
CA LEU A 26 9.61 9.33 4.94
C LEU A 26 10.85 10.01 4.34
N PRO A 27 11.68 10.67 5.17
CA PRO A 27 12.95 11.19 4.70
C PRO A 27 13.92 10.05 4.38
N SER A 28 14.84 10.30 3.45
CA SER A 28 15.96 9.40 3.19
C SER A 28 16.85 9.28 4.43
N PRO A 29 17.35 8.08 4.79
CA PRO A 29 17.27 6.80 4.05
C PRO A 29 16.10 5.89 4.48
N ILE A 30 15.25 6.34 5.41
CA ILE A 30 14.21 5.52 6.04
C ILE A 30 13.18 5.08 4.99
N ASN A 31 12.84 5.95 4.04
CA ASN A 31 11.97 5.61 2.92
C ASN A 31 12.44 4.39 2.13
N ALA A 32 13.74 4.26 1.85
CA ALA A 32 14.31 3.16 1.12
C ALA A 32 14.17 1.84 1.89
N VAL A 33 14.39 1.86 3.20
CA VAL A 33 14.21 0.68 4.07
C VAL A 33 12.75 0.22 4.08
N VAL A 34 11.81 1.16 4.18
CA VAL A 34 10.37 0.86 4.17
C VAL A 34 9.90 0.32 2.81
N SER A 35 10.40 0.86 1.71
CA SER A 35 10.14 0.29 0.38
C SER A 35 10.73 -1.11 0.23
N LEU A 36 11.91 -1.38 0.81
CA LEU A 36 12.52 -2.70 0.81
C LEU A 36 11.65 -3.73 1.54
N LEU A 37 11.05 -3.35 2.67
CA LEU A 37 10.06 -4.19 3.35
C LEU A 37 8.85 -4.49 2.47
N GLY A 38 8.37 -3.50 1.72
CA GLY A 38 7.30 -3.69 0.73
C GLY A 38 7.67 -4.74 -0.33
N ILE A 39 8.89 -4.66 -0.88
CA ILE A 39 9.41 -5.63 -1.86
C ILE A 39 9.49 -7.04 -1.24
N ILE A 40 10.00 -7.15 -0.01
CA ILE A 40 10.07 -8.44 0.70
C ILE A 40 8.67 -9.04 0.86
N LEU A 41 7.67 -8.22 1.17
CA LEU A 41 6.28 -8.68 1.34
C LEU A 41 5.68 -9.19 0.04
N VAL A 42 5.95 -8.52 -1.08
CA VAL A 42 5.55 -8.96 -2.43
C VAL A 42 6.21 -10.29 -2.77
N ILE A 43 7.53 -10.42 -2.58
CA ILE A 43 8.26 -11.67 -2.85
C ILE A 43 7.70 -12.82 -2.01
N TRP A 44 7.47 -12.57 -0.71
CA TRP A 44 6.89 -13.57 0.19
C TRP A 44 5.48 -13.98 -0.26
N PHE A 45 4.64 -13.02 -0.64
CA PHE A 45 3.27 -13.29 -1.10
C PHE A 45 3.26 -14.16 -2.36
N PHE A 46 4.10 -13.84 -3.34
CA PHE A 46 4.21 -14.60 -4.59
C PHE A 46 4.77 -16.01 -4.38
N LYS A 47 5.67 -16.19 -3.40
CA LYS A 47 6.15 -17.51 -2.98
C LYS A 47 5.06 -18.33 -2.28
N LYS A 48 4.20 -17.69 -1.49
CA LYS A 48 3.14 -18.36 -0.73
C LYS A 48 1.94 -18.79 -1.60
N PHE A 49 1.57 -17.99 -2.59
CA PHE A 49 0.40 -18.26 -3.43
C PHE A 49 0.79 -18.45 -4.90
N ASP A 50 0.58 -19.66 -5.42
CA ASP A 50 0.94 -20.00 -6.80
C ASP A 50 -0.18 -19.75 -7.82
N LYS A 51 -1.42 -19.64 -7.35
CA LYS A 51 -2.59 -19.39 -8.20
C LYS A 51 -2.48 -18.02 -8.89
N LYS A 52 -2.49 -18.03 -10.23
CA LYS A 52 -2.44 -16.80 -11.06
C LYS A 52 -3.51 -15.78 -10.69
N SER A 53 -4.74 -16.23 -10.44
CA SER A 53 -5.86 -15.36 -10.06
C SER A 53 -5.59 -14.59 -8.76
N VAL A 54 -5.01 -15.26 -7.75
CA VAL A 54 -4.66 -14.64 -6.46
C VAL A 54 -3.54 -13.61 -6.62
N ARG A 55 -2.54 -13.90 -7.46
CA ARG A 55 -1.43 -12.97 -7.76
C ARG A 55 -1.92 -11.71 -8.47
N ILE A 56 -2.80 -11.86 -9.45
CA ILE A 56 -3.39 -10.72 -10.18
C ILE A 56 -4.24 -9.87 -9.22
N SER A 57 -5.10 -10.51 -8.41
CA SER A 57 -5.89 -9.79 -7.41
C SER A 57 -5.00 -9.02 -6.43
N PHE A 58 -3.92 -9.62 -5.94
CA PHE A 58 -2.96 -8.94 -5.07
C PHE A 58 -2.39 -7.66 -5.69
N ILE A 59 -1.98 -7.70 -6.97
CA ILE A 59 -1.45 -6.52 -7.66
C ILE A 59 -2.53 -5.43 -7.75
N ILE A 60 -3.73 -5.78 -8.21
CA ILE A 60 -4.85 -4.84 -8.38
C ILE A 60 -5.20 -4.18 -7.05
N PHE A 61 -5.38 -4.97 -5.99
CA PHE A 61 -5.68 -4.43 -4.66
C PHE A 61 -4.53 -3.59 -4.11
N THR A 62 -3.27 -3.95 -4.37
CA THR A 62 -2.11 -3.18 -3.91
C THR A 62 -2.12 -1.78 -4.51
N VAL A 63 -2.37 -1.68 -5.82
CA VAL A 63 -2.49 -0.39 -6.51
C VAL A 63 -3.68 0.41 -5.99
N LEU A 64 -4.83 -0.24 -5.78
CA LEU A 64 -6.02 0.40 -5.24
C LEU A 64 -5.77 0.98 -3.84
N TYR A 65 -5.18 0.20 -2.94
CA TYR A 65 -4.86 0.66 -1.58
C TYR A 65 -3.76 1.73 -1.56
N PHE A 66 -2.79 1.66 -2.47
CA PHE A 66 -1.80 2.72 -2.66
C PHE A 66 -2.47 4.05 -3.03
N ILE A 67 -3.34 4.05 -4.04
CA ILE A 67 -4.08 5.25 -4.46
C ILE A 67 -4.94 5.78 -3.32
N LEU A 68 -5.68 4.89 -2.65
CA LEU A 68 -6.54 5.25 -1.52
C LEU A 68 -5.73 5.88 -0.36
N PHE A 69 -4.57 5.32 -0.05
CA PHE A 69 -3.68 5.84 0.98
C PHE A 69 -3.20 7.25 0.64
N ILE A 70 -2.71 7.48 -0.59
CA ILE A 70 -2.28 8.80 -1.04
C ILE A 70 -3.43 9.80 -1.04
N PHE A 71 -4.63 9.37 -1.46
CA PHE A 71 -5.82 10.22 -1.45
C PHE A 71 -6.20 10.66 -0.03
N ILE A 72 -6.31 9.72 0.91
CA ILE A 72 -6.64 10.02 2.32
C ILE A 72 -5.57 10.93 2.94
N LEU A 73 -4.31 10.63 2.68
CA LEU A 73 -3.18 11.42 3.14
C LEU A 73 -3.22 12.85 2.60
N SER A 74 -3.50 13.02 1.30
CA SER A 74 -3.59 14.34 0.67
C SER A 74 -4.75 15.14 1.26
N ALA A 75 -5.90 14.51 1.46
CA ALA A 75 -7.05 15.13 2.12
C ALA A 75 -6.72 15.54 3.57
N TYR A 76 -6.02 14.68 4.32
CA TYR A 76 -5.58 14.97 5.68
C TYR A 76 -4.62 16.16 5.74
N ILE A 77 -3.61 16.20 4.86
CA ILE A 77 -2.65 17.32 4.77
C ILE A 77 -3.38 18.63 4.45
N PHE A 78 -4.33 18.60 3.51
CA PHE A 78 -5.13 19.77 3.14
C PHE A 78 -5.98 20.29 4.32
N MET A 79 -6.62 19.40 5.08
CA MET A 79 -7.44 19.80 6.23
C MET A 79 -6.61 20.34 7.40
N THR A 80 -5.38 19.85 7.58
CA THR A 80 -4.50 20.26 8.69
C THR A 80 -3.65 21.48 8.37
N ASN A 81 -3.37 21.74 7.09
CA ASN A 81 -2.65 22.91 6.62
C ASN A 81 -3.48 23.62 5.54
N PRO A 82 -4.65 24.18 5.89
CA PRO A 82 -5.46 24.90 4.92
C PRO A 82 -4.65 26.09 4.40
N PRO A 83 -4.66 26.35 3.08
CA PRO A 83 -3.97 27.51 2.52
C PRO A 83 -4.56 28.81 3.11
N GLU A 84 -3.69 29.76 3.43
CA GLU A 84 -4.07 31.07 3.99
C GLU A 84 -5.09 31.75 3.06
N GLY A 85 -6.33 31.93 3.55
CA GLY A 85 -7.45 32.47 2.77
C GLY A 85 -8.76 31.67 2.84
N LEU A 86 -8.77 30.51 3.52
CA LEU A 86 -9.96 29.68 3.74
C LEU A 86 -10.29 29.42 5.23
N SER A 87 -9.61 30.11 6.15
CA SER A 87 -9.84 30.06 7.60
C SER A 87 -10.77 31.16 8.09
#